data_AF-A0A8S2W5C6-F1
#
_entry.id   AF-A0A8S2W5C6-F1
#
_cell.length_a   1.000
_cell.length_b   1.000
_cell.length_c   1.000
_cell.angle_alpha   90.00
_cell.angle_beta   90.00
_cell.angle_gamma   90.00
#
_symmetry.space_group_name_H-M   'P 1'
#
loop_
_entity.id
_entity.type
_entity.pdbx_description
1 polymer ?
#
loop_
_entity_poly.entity_id
_entity_poly.type
_entity_poly.pdbx_seq_one_letter_code
_entity_poly.pdbx_strand_id
1 'polypeptide(L)' 'ERWVPYGGQAKRRTIVQRAASAKEYPKPRNIIITYEAVQARVVRQFQRLGVVQENPQVYVSRYGASLLDANVLLQQARAA' A
#
# COMPACT_ATOMS: atom_id res chain seq x y z
N GLU A 1 7.32 -9.24 -5.56
CA GLU A 1 6.70 -8.86 -4.27
C GLU A 1 7.44 -9.56 -3.16
N ARG A 2 8.10 -8.81 -2.28
CA ARG A 2 9.01 -9.36 -1.27
C ARG A 2 8.27 -9.40 0.06
N TRP A 3 7.73 -10.56 0.40
CA TRP A 3 7.13 -10.84 1.70
C TRP A 3 8.19 -10.59 2.77
N VAL A 4 7.96 -9.64 3.67
CA VAL A 4 8.86 -9.41 4.82
C VAL A 4 8.75 -10.64 5.73
N PRO A 5 9.85 -11.34 6.02
CA PRO A 5 9.80 -12.46 6.95
C PRO A 5 9.53 -11.86 8.32
N TYR A 6 8.49 -12.34 9.00
CA TYR A 6 8.28 -12.08 10.42
C TYR A 6 9.43 -12.73 11.20
N GLY A 7 10.60 -12.09 11.18
CA GLY A 7 11.73 -12.42 12.04
C GLY A 7 11.24 -12.32 13.48
N GLY A 8 11.54 -13.36 14.27
CA GLY A 8 11.01 -13.59 15.61
C GLY A 8 10.90 -12.28 16.39
N GLN A 9 9.66 -11.87 16.67
CA GLN A 9 9.43 -10.61 17.35
C GLN A 9 10.21 -10.63 18.66
N ALA A 10 11.13 -9.68 18.82
CA ALA A 10 11.62 -9.32 20.15
C ALA A 10 10.39 -9.13 21.02
N LYS A 11 10.30 -9.84 22.15
CA LYS A 11 9.22 -9.72 23.15
C LYS A 11 9.15 -8.26 23.62
N ARG A 12 8.54 -7.38 22.83
CA ARG A 12 8.12 -6.05 23.28
C ARG A 12 7.08 -6.34 24.33
N ARG A 13 7.46 -6.15 25.60
CA ARG A 13 6.53 -6.18 26.72
C ARG A 13 5.58 -5.00 26.53
N THR A 14 4.46 -5.24 25.86
CA THR A 14 3.36 -4.27 25.78
C THR A 14 2.80 -4.10 27.18
N ILE A 15 3.06 -2.95 27.79
CA ILE A 15 2.40 -2.57 29.05
C ILE A 15 0.98 -2.17 28.65
N VAL A 16 0.02 -3.06 28.91
CA VAL A 16 -1.40 -2.77 28.69
C VAL A 16 -1.92 -2.04 29.92
N GLN A 17 -2.21 -0.74 29.79
CA GLN A 17 -2.95 -0.03 30.82
C GLN A 17 -4.39 -0.53 30.79
N ARG A 18 -4.83 -1.20 31.86
CA ARG A 18 -6.23 -1.59 32.00
C ARG A 18 -7.09 -0.32 32.06
N ALA A 19 -8.22 -0.34 31.35
CA ALA A 19 -9.21 0.72 31.46
C ALA A 19 -9.69 0.85 32.91
N ALA A 20 -10.10 2.06 33.29
CA ALA A 20 -10.73 2.29 34.58
C ALA A 20 -11.99 1.42 34.74
N SER A 21 -12.32 1.06 35.99
CA SER A 21 -13.54 0.32 36.30
C SER A 21 -14.78 1.09 35.84
N ALA A 22 -15.83 0.36 35.45
CA ALA A 22 -17.11 0.95 35.09
C ALA A 22 -17.62 1.84 36.24
N LYS A 23 -18.12 3.04 35.90
CA LYS A 23 -18.69 3.96 36.88
C LYS A 23 -20.06 3.44 37.30
N GLU A 24 -20.27 3.28 38.60
CA GLU A 24 -21.60 2.96 39.13
C GLU A 24 -22.50 4.20 39.04
N TYR A 25 -23.67 4.02 38.43
CA TYR A 25 -24.67 5.07 38.32
C TYR A 25 -25.75 4.85 39.38
N PRO A 26 -26.05 5.85 40.24
CA PRO A 26 -27.03 5.71 41.33
C PRO A 26 -28.47 5.45 40.85
N LYS A 27 -28.75 5.71 39.56
CA LYS A 27 -30.01 5.35 38.89
C LYS A 27 -29.70 4.86 37.47
N PRO A 28 -29.57 3.55 37.24
CA PRO A 28 -29.32 3.03 35.90
C PRO A 28 -30.54 3.33 35.02
N ARG A 29 -30.31 3.95 33.86
CA ARG A 29 -31.31 4.13 32.80
C ARG A 29 -30.96 3.17 31.67
N ASN A 30 -31.98 2.60 31.03
CA ASN A 30 -31.80 1.83 29.81
C ASN A 30 -31.47 2.83 28.68
N ILE A 31 -30.18 2.98 28.38
CA ILE A 31 -29.68 3.84 27.31
C ILE A 31 -29.23 2.93 26.17
N ILE A 32 -29.84 3.10 24.99
CA ILE A 32 -29.38 2.45 23.76
C ILE A 32 -28.33 3.38 23.14
N ILE A 33 -27.08 2.93 23.07
CA ILE A 33 -26.01 3.67 22.40
C ILE A 33 -25.94 3.19 20.96
N THR A 34 -26.27 4.08 20.02
CA THR A 34 -26.11 3.82 18.59
C THR A 34 -24.87 4.55 18.10
N TYR A 35 -23.88 3.81 17.59
CA TYR A 35 -22.72 4.40 16.92
C TYR A 35 -23.03 4.53 15.44
N GLU A 36 -22.90 5.74 14.89
CA GLU A 36 -22.99 5.92 13.45
C GLU A 36 -21.76 5.32 12.75
N ALA A 37 -21.98 4.69 11.60
CA ALA A 37 -20.89 4.14 10.81
C ALA A 37 -20.03 5.27 10.24
N VAL A 38 -18.71 5.14 10.36
CA VAL A 38 -17.77 6.09 9.76
C VAL A 38 -17.92 6.03 8.23
N GLN A 39 -18.31 7.15 7.62
CA GLN A 39 -18.37 7.26 6.16
C GLN A 39 -16.98 7.62 5.62
N ALA A 40 -16.33 6.66 4.96
CA ALA A 40 -15.05 6.89 4.29
C ALA A 40 -15.28 7.30 2.84
N ARG A 41 -14.70 8.44 2.42
CA ARG A 41 -14.70 8.88 1.02
C ARG A 41 -13.43 8.40 0.33
N VAL A 42 -13.56 7.53 -0.67
CA VAL A 42 -12.45 7.13 -1.52
C VAL A 42 -12.21 8.21 -2.58
N VAL A 43 -11.10 8.93 -2.47
CA VAL A 43 -10.65 9.88 -3.50
C VAL A 43 -9.55 9.22 -4.31
N ARG A 44 -9.86 8.83 -5.56
CA ARG A 44 -8.86 8.29 -6.49
C ARG A 44 -8.16 9.45 -7.17
N GLN A 45 -6.84 9.57 -6.97
CA GLN A 45 -6.02 10.56 -7.66
C GLN A 45 -5.13 9.84 -8.68
N PHE A 46 -5.36 10.13 -9.96
CA PHE A 46 -4.51 9.62 -11.04
C PHE A 46 -3.43 10.64 -11.33
N GLN A 47 -2.20 10.34 -10.94
CA GLN A 47 -1.02 11.16 -11.24
C GLN A 47 -0.20 10.49 -12.34
N ARG A 48 0.29 11.26 -13.31
CA ARG A 48 1.28 10.79 -14.28
C ARG A 48 2.65 10.80 -13.60
N LEU A 49 3.05 9.66 -13.03
CA LEU A 49 4.27 9.49 -12.24
C LEU A 49 5.57 9.40 -13.08
N GLY A 50 5.69 10.18 -14.15
CA GLY A 50 6.97 10.31 -14.87
C GLY A 50 7.01 9.75 -16.29
N VAL A 51 5.89 9.74 -17.02
CA VAL A 51 5.94 9.55 -18.47
C VAL A 51 6.24 10.90 -19.13
N VAL A 52 7.47 11.06 -19.61
CA VAL A 52 7.88 12.22 -20.43
C VAL A 52 7.76 11.84 -21.90
N GLN A 53 7.18 12.72 -22.71
CA GLN A 53 7.18 12.55 -24.15
C GLN A 53 8.60 12.78 -24.66
N GLU A 54 9.23 11.76 -25.22
CA GLU A 54 10.58 11.85 -25.79
C GLU A 54 10.55 11.54 -27.28
N ASN A 55 11.42 12.21 -28.05
CA ASN A 55 11.54 11.97 -29.48
C ASN A 55 12.19 10.58 -29.70
N PRO A 56 11.56 9.69 -30.49
CA PRO A 56 12.07 8.34 -30.71
C PRO A 56 13.50 8.30 -31.26
N GLN A 57 13.84 9.17 -32.20
CA GLN A 57 15.18 9.23 -32.78
C GLN A 57 16.24 9.63 -31.74
N VAL A 58 15.89 10.54 -30.82
CA VAL A 58 16.77 10.99 -29.73
C VAL A 58 16.93 9.90 -28.66
N TYR A 59 15.84 9.18 -28.37
CA TYR A 59 15.88 8.07 -27.43
C TYR A 59 16.76 6.93 -27.93
N VAL A 60 16.62 6.55 -29.20
CA VAL A 60 17.42 5.50 -29.84
C VAL A 60 18.89 5.91 -29.93
N SER A 61 19.21 7.18 -30.24
CA SER A 61 20.61 7.61 -30.26
C SER A 61 21.26 7.60 -28.88
N ARG A 62 20.50 7.93 -27.82
CA ARG A 62 21.02 7.97 -26.44
C ARG A 62 21.12 6.59 -25.78
N TYR A 63 20.14 5.72 -26.00
CA TYR A 63 20.00 4.45 -25.28
C TYR A 63 20.04 3.21 -26.18
N GLY A 64 20.18 3.35 -27.50
CA GLY A 64 20.12 2.25 -28.47
C GLY A 64 21.06 1.08 -28.17
N ALA A 65 22.26 1.36 -27.64
CA ALA A 65 23.21 0.32 -27.24
C ALA A 65 22.78 -0.50 -26.01
N SER A 66 21.87 0.05 -25.19
CA SER A 66 21.32 -0.62 -24.00
C SER A 66 19.95 -1.26 -24.24
N LEU A 67 19.33 -1.00 -25.40
CA LEU A 67 18.05 -1.58 -25.75
C LEU A 67 18.24 -3.01 -26.23
N LEU A 68 17.46 -3.92 -25.67
CA LEU A 68 17.35 -5.27 -26.21
C LEU A 68 16.73 -5.19 -27.60
N ASP A 69 17.32 -5.90 -28.56
CA ASP A 69 16.73 -6.04 -29.88
C ASP A 69 15.34 -6.70 -29.77
N ALA A 70 14.39 -6.22 -30.56
CA ALA A 70 12.99 -6.68 -30.52
C ALA A 70 12.89 -8.19 -30.76
N ASN A 71 13.78 -8.74 -31.59
CA ASN A 71 13.86 -10.18 -31.84
C ASN A 71 14.30 -10.97 -30.60
N VAL A 72 15.23 -10.41 -29.81
CA VAL A 72 15.72 -11.03 -28.57
C VAL A 72 14.61 -11.03 -27.51
N LEU A 73 13.86 -9.92 -27.40
CA LEU A 73 12.69 -9.83 -26.52
C LEU A 73 11.61 -10.86 -26.85
N LEU A 74 11.29 -11.03 -28.15
CA LEU A 74 10.31 -12.01 -28.61
C LEU A 74 10.75 -13.46 -28.34
N GLN A 75 12.04 -13.75 -28.47
CA GLN A 75 12.57 -15.07 -28.15
C GLN A 75 12.49 -15.36 -26.65
N GLN A 76 12.84 -14.40 -25.79
CA GLN A 76 12.71 -14.55 -24.33
C GLN A 76 11.27 -14.72 -23.87
N ALA A 77 10.33 -13.96 -24.46
CA ALA A 77 8.90 -14.06 -24.13
C ALA A 77 8.28 -15.41 -24.54
N ARG A 78 8.83 -16.08 -25.56
CA ARG A 78 8.40 -17.43 -25.97
C ARG A 78 9.05 -18.54 -25.16
N ALA A 79 10.17 -18.25 -24.50
CA ALA A 79 10.92 -19.21 -23.68
C ALA A 79 10.50 -19.21 -22.20
N ALA A 80 9.73 -18.21 -21.77
CA ALA A 80 9.12 -18.10 -20.43
C ALA A 80 7.70 -18.66 -20.42
#